data_AF-A0A7V7CT87-F1
#
_entry.id   AF-A0A7V7CT87-F1
#
_cell.length_a   1.000
_cell.length_b   1.000
_cell.length_c   1.000
_cell.angle_alpha   90.00
_cell.angle_beta   90.00
_cell.angle_gamma   90.00
#
_symmetry.space_group_name_H-M   'P 1'
#
loop_
_entity.id
_entity.type
_entity.pdbx_description
1 polymer ?
#
loop_
_entity_poly.entity_id
_entity_poly.type
_entity_poly.pdbx_seq_one_letter_code
_entity_poly.pdbx_strand_id
1 'polypeptide(L)'
;MKHRSMYWTTVFVVAAGLIFFCFCAFAGTITTSITCRKTVKSNGALELHMDIRNNGDVMAYHVIVTLILADIVKKYDKLGNNPPGGRIEVAEELIDPGLKPGDYFAVIRVDFEEESGAPHRVYHMAPLTYLTDQKVPSDPSLTLELTSPEFNRKAFWDRRGDIFLHVKNKGKEKKVLKTRLFLPDGISSPEPNGTLSLAPESEEFQRFPVQLTDNNETIFPFHVVAWYENERSHHSRLLADNVITVEKPIYFKWFIMGSGVLLGILFLLIVAGLFVKRHRESGQKAVRSRE
;
A
#
# COMPACT_ATOMS: atom_id res chain seq x y z
N MET A 1 -49.49 3.88 43.59
CA MET A 1 -49.61 3.28 42.24
C MET A 1 -48.79 3.96 41.13
N LYS A 2 -48.36 5.23 41.24
CA LYS A 2 -47.61 5.93 40.17
C LYS A 2 -46.15 5.45 39.94
N HIS A 3 -45.50 4.83 40.91
CA HIS A 3 -44.09 4.40 40.76
C HIS A 3 -43.87 3.15 39.89
N ARG A 4 -44.89 2.30 39.68
CA ARG A 4 -44.75 1.10 38.83
C ARG A 4 -44.67 1.44 37.33
N SER A 5 -45.29 2.54 36.90
CA SER A 5 -45.35 2.91 35.48
C SER A 5 -43.98 3.34 34.92
N MET A 6 -43.12 3.95 35.73
CA MET A 6 -41.86 4.53 35.26
C MET A 6 -40.78 3.47 35.00
N TYR A 7 -40.78 2.38 35.77
CA TYR A 7 -39.82 1.29 35.58
C TYR A 7 -40.03 0.53 34.27
N TRP A 8 -41.28 0.31 33.87
CA TRP A 8 -41.59 -0.40 32.62
C TRP A 8 -41.18 0.40 31.39
N THR A 9 -41.34 1.72 31.41
CA THR A 9 -40.91 2.59 30.29
C THR A 9 -39.39 2.58 30.13
N THR A 10 -38.63 2.66 31.23
CA THR A 10 -37.16 2.61 31.17
C THR A 10 -36.65 1.25 30.68
N VAL A 11 -37.26 0.15 31.13
CA VAL A 11 -36.92 -1.20 30.65
C VAL A 11 -37.24 -1.34 29.16
N PHE A 12 -38.36 -0.80 28.69
CA PHE A 12 -38.74 -0.86 27.27
C PHE A 12 -37.79 -0.03 26.39
N VAL A 13 -37.36 1.15 26.85
CA VAL A 13 -36.42 2.01 26.13
C VAL A 13 -35.01 1.39 26.09
N VAL A 14 -34.55 0.80 27.19
CA VAL A 14 -33.25 0.11 27.23
C VAL A 14 -33.29 -1.17 26.38
N ALA A 15 -34.38 -1.94 26.42
CA ALA A 15 -34.56 -3.13 25.59
C ALA A 15 -34.68 -2.78 24.09
N ALA A 16 -35.43 -1.75 23.73
CA ALA A 16 -35.53 -1.25 22.36
C ALA A 16 -34.18 -0.69 21.86
N GLY A 17 -33.43 -0.01 22.73
CA GLY A 17 -32.06 0.44 22.44
C GLY A 17 -31.09 -0.72 22.21
N LEU A 18 -31.16 -1.78 23.03
CA LEU A 18 -30.33 -2.98 22.87
C LEU A 18 -30.68 -3.78 21.60
N ILE A 19 -31.95 -3.83 21.21
CA ILE A 19 -32.38 -4.48 19.95
C ILE A 19 -31.89 -3.68 18.74
N PHE A 20 -31.86 -2.34 18.82
CA PHE A 20 -31.30 -1.49 17.75
C PHE A 20 -29.77 -1.59 17.61
N PHE A 21 -29.05 -1.92 18.69
CA PHE A 21 -27.59 -2.11 18.66
C PHE A 21 -27.15 -3.49 18.13
N CYS A 22 -28.06 -4.44 17.92
CA CYS A 22 -27.75 -5.79 17.45
C CYS A 22 -27.81 -5.97 15.94
N PHE A 23 -28.04 -4.92 15.15
CA PHE A 23 -27.72 -4.96 13.72
C PHE A 23 -26.21 -4.82 13.56
N CYS A 24 -25.49 -5.92 13.86
CA CYS A 24 -24.11 -6.08 13.40
C CYS A 24 -24.13 -5.87 11.89
N ALA A 25 -23.58 -4.76 11.42
CA ALA A 25 -23.33 -4.57 10.01
C ALA A 25 -22.42 -5.73 9.56
N PHE A 26 -22.99 -6.69 8.86
CA PHE A 26 -22.23 -7.75 8.20
C PHE A 26 -21.51 -7.08 7.04
N ALA A 27 -20.26 -6.68 7.28
CA ALA A 27 -19.35 -6.30 6.21
C ALA A 27 -18.94 -7.60 5.52
N GLY A 28 -19.51 -7.86 4.35
CA GLY A 28 -19.06 -8.98 3.53
C GLY A 28 -17.66 -8.71 2.96
N THR A 29 -17.04 -9.74 2.41
CA THR A 29 -15.65 -9.75 1.92
C THR A 29 -15.61 -10.06 0.43
N ILE A 30 -14.88 -9.24 -0.34
CA ILE A 30 -14.53 -9.57 -1.74
C ILE A 30 -13.19 -10.29 -1.72
N THR A 31 -13.11 -11.47 -2.36
CA THR A 31 -11.85 -12.20 -2.51
C THR A 31 -11.65 -12.59 -3.95
N THR A 32 -10.76 -11.90 -4.66
CA THR A 32 -10.54 -12.12 -6.10
C THR A 32 -9.35 -13.02 -6.33
N SER A 33 -9.54 -14.12 -7.07
CA SER A 33 -8.44 -14.91 -7.62
C SER A 33 -8.30 -14.69 -9.12
N ILE A 34 -7.07 -14.55 -9.59
CA ILE A 34 -6.75 -14.33 -10.98
C ILE A 34 -5.85 -15.48 -11.45
N THR A 35 -6.17 -16.07 -12.60
CA THR A 35 -5.27 -17.00 -13.28
C THR A 35 -5.07 -16.56 -14.72
N CYS A 36 -3.89 -16.85 -15.28
CA CYS A 36 -3.58 -16.54 -16.67
C CYS A 36 -2.94 -17.75 -17.35
N ARG A 37 -3.60 -18.24 -18.40
CA ARG A 37 -3.04 -19.22 -19.32
C ARG A 37 -2.47 -18.48 -20.52
N LYS A 38 -1.34 -18.98 -21.02
CA LYS A 38 -0.58 -18.33 -22.07
C LYS A 38 -0.11 -19.36 -23.08
N THR A 39 -0.22 -19.03 -24.35
CA THR A 39 0.20 -19.90 -25.45
C THR A 39 0.89 -19.06 -26.51
N VAL A 40 2.13 -19.44 -26.83
CA VAL A 40 2.88 -18.83 -27.94
C VAL A 40 2.66 -19.70 -29.16
N LYS A 41 2.06 -19.15 -30.22
CA LYS A 41 1.84 -19.84 -31.48
C LYS A 41 3.13 -19.91 -32.29
N SER A 42 3.17 -20.83 -33.26
CA SER A 42 4.31 -21.03 -34.16
C SER A 42 4.63 -19.79 -35.03
N ASN A 43 3.64 -18.95 -35.29
CA ASN A 43 3.80 -17.68 -36.00
C ASN A 43 4.25 -16.52 -35.08
N GLY A 44 4.53 -16.79 -33.81
CA GLY A 44 4.89 -15.78 -32.81
C GLY A 44 3.72 -15.01 -32.20
N ALA A 45 2.47 -15.27 -32.59
CA ALA A 45 1.34 -14.68 -31.88
C ALA A 45 1.26 -15.20 -30.44
N LEU A 46 0.89 -14.33 -29.51
CA LEU A 46 0.74 -14.65 -28.09
C LEU A 46 -0.73 -14.61 -27.70
N GLU A 47 -1.28 -15.76 -27.32
CA GLU A 47 -2.60 -15.85 -26.72
C GLU A 47 -2.52 -15.81 -25.20
N LEU A 48 -3.36 -14.99 -24.59
CA LEU A 48 -3.49 -14.83 -23.15
C LEU A 48 -4.96 -15.03 -22.78
N HIS A 49 -5.23 -15.99 -21.91
CA HIS A 49 -6.55 -16.26 -21.36
C HIS A 49 -6.53 -16.00 -19.86
N MET A 50 -7.17 -14.90 -19.46
CA MET A 50 -7.25 -14.42 -18.09
C MET A 50 -8.61 -14.80 -17.51
N ASP A 51 -8.59 -15.36 -16.30
CA ASP A 51 -9.77 -15.82 -15.59
C ASP A 51 -9.80 -15.20 -14.20
N ILE A 52 -10.84 -14.41 -13.94
CA ILE A 52 -11.05 -13.60 -12.75
C ILE A 52 -12.26 -14.15 -12.01
N ARG A 53 -12.03 -14.74 -10.85
CA ARG A 53 -13.08 -15.35 -10.03
C ARG A 53 -13.26 -14.58 -8.73
N ASN A 54 -14.50 -14.27 -8.40
CA ASN A 54 -14.87 -13.74 -7.09
C ASN A 54 -15.19 -14.89 -6.15
N ASN A 55 -14.30 -15.18 -5.21
CA ASN A 55 -14.44 -16.18 -4.16
C ASN A 55 -15.00 -15.59 -2.86
N GLY A 56 -15.33 -14.30 -2.84
CA GLY A 56 -15.97 -13.62 -1.72
C GLY A 56 -17.47 -13.90 -1.64
N ASP A 57 -18.12 -13.26 -0.67
CA ASP A 57 -19.56 -13.34 -0.43
C ASP A 57 -20.33 -12.08 -0.84
N VAL A 58 -19.63 -11.05 -1.34
CA VAL A 58 -20.23 -9.83 -1.90
C VAL A 58 -19.82 -9.57 -3.34
N MET A 59 -20.63 -8.79 -4.05
CA MET A 59 -20.41 -8.45 -5.46
C MET A 59 -19.21 -7.51 -5.62
N ALA A 60 -18.36 -7.79 -6.61
CA ALA A 60 -17.36 -6.84 -7.10
C ALA A 60 -17.96 -6.05 -8.26
N TYR A 61 -18.08 -4.73 -8.12
CA TYR A 61 -18.70 -3.86 -9.11
C TYR A 61 -17.68 -3.33 -10.11
N HIS A 62 -18.15 -3.03 -11.33
CA HIS A 62 -17.38 -2.34 -12.37
C HIS A 62 -15.98 -2.92 -12.59
N VAL A 63 -15.90 -4.24 -12.78
CA VAL A 63 -14.61 -4.92 -12.93
C VAL A 63 -13.90 -4.45 -14.20
N ILE A 64 -12.65 -4.04 -14.03
CA ILE A 64 -11.74 -3.66 -15.09
C ILE A 64 -10.52 -4.57 -15.02
N VAL A 65 -10.16 -5.15 -16.16
CA VAL A 65 -8.92 -5.92 -16.29
C VAL A 65 -7.92 -5.11 -17.10
N THR A 66 -6.68 -5.01 -16.63
CA THR A 66 -5.57 -4.41 -17.36
C THR A 66 -4.45 -5.44 -17.50
N LEU A 67 -4.11 -5.76 -18.75
CA LEU A 67 -2.93 -6.55 -19.09
C LEU A 67 -1.75 -5.60 -19.30
N ILE A 68 -0.63 -5.90 -18.67
CA ILE A 68 0.63 -5.16 -18.78
C ILE A 68 1.73 -6.18 -19.11
N LEU A 69 2.36 -6.03 -20.27
CA LEU A 69 3.43 -6.90 -20.74
C LEU A 69 4.55 -6.07 -21.36
N ALA A 70 5.66 -5.90 -20.63
CA ALA A 70 6.71 -4.93 -20.96
C ALA A 70 6.10 -3.54 -21.22
N ASP A 71 6.20 -3.01 -22.45
CA ASP A 71 5.65 -1.72 -22.84
C ASP A 71 4.22 -1.81 -23.40
N ILE A 72 3.66 -3.01 -23.56
CA ILE A 72 2.28 -3.24 -24.01
C ILE A 72 1.33 -3.10 -22.82
N VAL A 73 0.31 -2.25 -22.97
CA VAL A 73 -0.78 -2.08 -21.99
C VAL A 73 -2.12 -2.19 -22.70
N LYS A 74 -2.98 -3.09 -22.23
CA LYS A 74 -4.35 -3.30 -22.73
C LYS A 74 -5.34 -3.23 -21.58
N LYS A 75 -6.42 -2.47 -21.74
CA LYS A 75 -7.46 -2.28 -20.72
C LYS A 75 -8.80 -2.80 -21.24
N TYR A 76 -9.53 -3.52 -20.40
CA TYR A 76 -10.85 -4.08 -20.66
C TYR A 76 -11.80 -3.59 -19.56
N ASP A 77 -12.67 -2.62 -19.88
CA ASP A 77 -13.46 -1.86 -18.89
C ASP A 77 -14.98 -2.02 -19.01
N LYS A 78 -15.44 -2.94 -19.85
CA LYS A 78 -16.86 -3.27 -20.04
C LYS A 78 -17.21 -4.69 -19.58
N LEU A 79 -16.58 -5.15 -18.50
CA LEU A 79 -16.75 -6.52 -17.99
C LEU A 79 -17.95 -6.66 -17.04
N GLY A 80 -18.51 -5.53 -16.60
CA GLY A 80 -19.66 -5.50 -15.68
C GLY A 80 -19.28 -5.87 -14.25
N ASN A 81 -20.23 -6.47 -13.53
CA ASN A 81 -20.05 -6.85 -12.13
C ASN A 81 -19.73 -8.34 -12.03
N ASN A 82 -18.97 -8.73 -11.00
CA ASN A 82 -18.66 -10.11 -10.68
C ASN A 82 -19.35 -10.53 -9.38
N PRO A 83 -20.48 -11.26 -9.44
CA PRO A 83 -21.19 -11.69 -8.25
C PRO A 83 -20.37 -12.71 -7.43
N PRO A 84 -20.75 -13.00 -6.17
CA PRO A 84 -20.16 -14.08 -5.39
C PRO A 84 -20.16 -15.41 -6.15
N GLY A 85 -19.01 -16.09 -6.19
CA GLY A 85 -18.80 -17.30 -6.98
C GLY A 85 -18.74 -17.10 -8.50
N GLY A 86 -18.91 -15.86 -8.96
CA GLY A 86 -18.88 -15.48 -10.37
C GLY A 86 -17.50 -15.56 -10.99
N ARG A 87 -17.49 -15.57 -12.33
CA ARG A 87 -16.30 -15.74 -13.16
C ARG A 87 -16.37 -14.82 -14.37
N ILE A 88 -15.28 -14.08 -14.61
CA ILE A 88 -15.09 -13.25 -15.79
C ILE A 88 -13.89 -13.80 -16.55
N GLU A 89 -14.08 -14.09 -17.84
CA GLU A 89 -13.03 -14.53 -18.75
C GLU A 89 -12.68 -13.41 -19.73
N VAL A 90 -11.38 -13.19 -19.92
CA VAL A 90 -10.85 -12.24 -20.91
C VAL A 90 -9.80 -12.97 -21.74
N ALA A 91 -10.01 -13.02 -23.05
CA ALA A 91 -9.06 -13.56 -24.01
C ALA A 91 -8.47 -12.42 -24.85
N GLU A 92 -7.14 -12.40 -25.00
CA GLU A 92 -6.44 -11.48 -25.89
C GLU A 92 -5.45 -12.27 -26.75
N GLU A 93 -5.43 -11.96 -28.04
CA GLU A 93 -4.40 -12.42 -28.96
C GLU A 93 -3.57 -11.21 -29.40
N LEU A 94 -2.29 -11.23 -29.06
CA LEU A 94 -1.34 -10.24 -29.55
C LEU A 94 -0.68 -10.78 -30.82
N ILE A 95 -1.13 -10.27 -31.96
CA ILE A 95 -0.56 -10.56 -33.27
C ILE A 95 0.66 -9.67 -33.48
N ASP A 96 1.82 -10.28 -33.70
CA ASP A 96 3.12 -9.59 -33.84
C ASP A 96 3.38 -8.56 -32.73
N PRO A 97 3.56 -9.00 -31.47
CA PRO A 97 3.64 -8.09 -30.33
C PRO A 97 4.94 -7.26 -30.29
N GLY A 98 5.84 -7.41 -31.26
CA GLY A 98 7.13 -6.72 -31.28
C GLY A 98 8.07 -7.10 -30.11
N LEU A 99 7.81 -8.24 -29.46
CA LEU A 99 8.61 -8.73 -28.33
C LEU A 99 9.84 -9.48 -28.84
N LYS A 100 10.97 -9.32 -28.17
CA LYS A 100 12.16 -10.15 -28.42
C LYS A 100 11.97 -11.53 -27.78
N PRO A 101 12.63 -12.58 -28.29
CA PRO A 101 12.68 -13.86 -27.59
C PRO A 101 13.19 -13.70 -26.14
N GLY A 102 12.58 -14.35 -25.17
CA GLY A 102 13.06 -14.29 -23.79
C GLY A 102 12.00 -14.49 -22.72
N ASP A 103 12.33 -14.08 -21.49
CA ASP A 103 11.47 -14.24 -20.31
C ASP A 103 10.85 -12.92 -19.88
N TYR A 104 9.53 -12.92 -19.73
CA TYR A 104 8.69 -11.80 -19.40
C TYR A 104 7.86 -12.10 -18.15
N PHE A 105 7.27 -11.06 -17.56
CA PHE A 105 6.13 -11.17 -16.66
C PHE A 105 4.95 -10.43 -17.27
N ALA A 106 3.86 -11.16 -17.57
CA ALA A 106 2.57 -10.57 -17.86
C ALA A 106 1.92 -10.24 -16.51
N VAL A 107 1.64 -8.96 -16.28
CA VAL A 107 0.97 -8.48 -15.08
C VAL A 107 -0.49 -8.24 -15.41
N ILE A 108 -1.37 -8.97 -14.72
CA ILE A 108 -2.81 -8.80 -14.82
C ILE A 108 -3.25 -8.03 -13.59
N ARG A 109 -3.75 -6.82 -13.80
CA ARG A 109 -4.31 -5.96 -12.78
C ARG A 109 -5.83 -5.99 -12.89
N VAL A 110 -6.51 -6.28 -11.80
CA VAL A 110 -7.96 -6.21 -11.71
C VAL A 110 -8.29 -5.05 -10.79
N ASP A 111 -8.97 -4.05 -11.33
CA ASP A 111 -9.57 -2.95 -10.58
C ASP A 111 -11.08 -3.24 -10.44
N PHE A 112 -11.67 -3.02 -9.27
CA PHE A 112 -13.12 -3.18 -9.02
C PHE A 112 -13.58 -2.27 -7.88
N GLU A 113 -14.88 -2.15 -7.69
CA GLU A 113 -15.49 -1.33 -6.63
C GLU A 113 -16.32 -2.19 -5.66
N GLU A 114 -16.38 -1.76 -4.40
CA GLU A 114 -17.40 -2.20 -3.44
C GLU A 114 -18.77 -1.58 -3.75
N GLU A 115 -19.83 -2.07 -3.08
CA GLU A 115 -21.16 -1.43 -3.12
C GLU A 115 -21.13 0.04 -2.67
N SER A 116 -20.20 0.39 -1.78
CA SER A 116 -19.95 1.75 -1.31
C SER A 116 -19.32 2.66 -2.37
N GLY A 117 -18.85 2.09 -3.50
CA GLY A 117 -18.04 2.77 -4.51
C GLY A 117 -16.55 2.88 -4.15
N ALA A 118 -16.10 2.26 -3.05
CA ALA A 118 -14.67 2.22 -2.70
C ALA A 118 -13.89 1.39 -3.74
N PRO A 119 -12.82 1.92 -4.35
CA PRO A 119 -12.06 1.20 -5.36
C PRO A 119 -11.02 0.27 -4.73
N HIS A 120 -10.82 -0.88 -5.37
CA HIS A 120 -9.87 -1.90 -4.99
C HIS A 120 -9.06 -2.39 -6.18
N ARG A 121 -7.87 -2.91 -5.88
CA ARG A 121 -6.96 -3.43 -6.88
C ARG A 121 -6.22 -4.67 -6.43
N VAL A 122 -6.17 -5.64 -7.33
CA VAL A 122 -5.40 -6.88 -7.16
C VAL A 122 -4.53 -7.12 -8.39
N TYR A 123 -3.35 -7.71 -8.18
CA TYR A 123 -2.44 -8.07 -9.27
C TYR A 123 -2.16 -9.57 -9.29
N HIS A 124 -1.88 -10.08 -10.49
CA HIS A 124 -1.32 -11.39 -10.71
C HIS A 124 -0.11 -11.30 -11.63
N MET A 125 0.99 -11.90 -11.18
CA MET A 125 2.27 -11.92 -11.88
C MET A 125 2.42 -13.27 -12.60
N ALA A 126 2.14 -13.29 -13.91
CA ALA A 126 2.25 -14.50 -14.71
C ALA A 126 3.60 -14.52 -15.47
N PRO A 127 4.57 -15.37 -15.08
CA PRO A 127 5.81 -15.50 -15.86
C PRO A 127 5.47 -15.99 -17.26
N LEU A 128 6.16 -15.52 -18.30
CA LEU A 128 5.91 -15.87 -19.71
C LEU A 128 7.25 -16.05 -20.41
N THR A 129 7.46 -17.19 -21.06
CA THR A 129 8.62 -17.41 -21.92
C THR A 129 8.14 -17.29 -23.38
N TYR A 130 8.76 -16.40 -24.14
CA TYR A 130 8.33 -16.03 -25.50
C TYR A 130 9.40 -16.40 -26.53
N LEU A 131 9.01 -17.13 -27.58
CA LEU A 131 9.87 -17.56 -28.70
C LEU A 131 11.23 -18.17 -28.29
N THR A 132 11.27 -18.87 -27.17
CA THR A 132 12.42 -19.65 -26.72
C THR A 132 11.93 -20.93 -26.04
N ASP A 133 12.59 -22.06 -26.34
CA ASP A 133 12.21 -23.39 -25.86
C ASP A 133 12.63 -23.63 -24.40
N GLN A 134 13.46 -22.73 -23.85
CA GLN A 134 13.94 -22.79 -22.48
C GLN A 134 13.81 -21.43 -21.82
N LYS A 135 13.46 -21.47 -20.52
CA LYS A 135 13.58 -20.32 -19.64
C LYS A 135 15.00 -19.78 -19.75
N VAL A 136 15.13 -18.50 -20.08
CA VAL A 136 16.44 -17.86 -20.22
C VAL A 136 17.11 -17.89 -18.83
N PRO A 137 18.32 -18.46 -18.72
CA PRO A 137 19.03 -18.49 -17.45
C PRO A 137 19.14 -17.08 -16.89
N SER A 138 18.80 -16.93 -15.61
CA SER A 138 18.93 -15.67 -14.89
C SER A 138 20.35 -15.13 -15.07
N ASP A 139 20.50 -13.93 -15.65
CA ASP A 139 21.83 -13.36 -15.94
C ASP A 139 22.63 -13.13 -14.65
N PRO A 140 23.67 -13.94 -14.38
CA PRO A 140 24.40 -13.87 -13.12
C PRO A 140 25.18 -12.55 -12.98
N SER A 141 25.36 -11.81 -14.08
CA SER A 141 26.05 -10.51 -14.07
C SER A 141 25.20 -9.39 -13.48
N LEU A 142 23.88 -9.53 -13.41
CA LEU A 142 22.99 -8.53 -12.82
C LEU A 142 22.49 -9.01 -11.45
N THR A 143 22.68 -8.20 -10.41
CA THR A 143 22.10 -8.42 -9.07
C THR A 143 21.11 -7.30 -8.77
N LEU A 144 19.96 -7.66 -8.19
CA LEU A 144 18.86 -6.76 -7.87
C LEU A 144 18.41 -7.02 -6.43
N GLU A 145 18.38 -5.97 -5.61
CA GLU A 145 17.98 -6.07 -4.20
C GLU A 145 17.00 -4.93 -3.88
N LEU A 146 15.94 -5.25 -3.15
CA LEU A 146 14.94 -4.27 -2.70
C LEU A 146 15.19 -3.89 -1.25
N THR A 147 14.98 -2.62 -0.94
CA THR A 147 14.90 -2.10 0.42
C THR A 147 13.60 -1.33 0.57
N SER A 148 12.76 -1.80 1.49
CA SER A 148 11.44 -1.24 1.75
C SER A 148 11.45 -0.25 2.92
N PRO A 149 10.65 0.83 2.87
CA PRO A 149 10.51 1.75 3.99
C PRO A 149 9.66 1.15 5.12
N GLU A 150 9.92 1.61 6.34
CA GLU A 150 9.02 1.44 7.48
C GLU A 150 8.20 2.71 7.69
N PHE A 151 6.88 2.58 7.76
CA PHE A 151 6.00 3.70 8.09
C PHE A 151 5.56 3.66 9.54
N ASN A 152 5.47 4.82 10.20
CA ASN A 152 4.86 4.87 11.52
C ASN A 152 3.34 5.09 11.42
N ARG A 153 2.54 4.09 11.82
CA ARG A 153 1.07 4.15 11.75
C ARG A 153 0.48 5.33 12.53
N LYS A 154 1.14 5.74 13.61
CA LYS A 154 0.71 6.87 14.46
C LYS A 154 1.14 8.23 13.91
N ALA A 155 1.95 8.27 12.85
CA ALA A 155 2.43 9.51 12.28
C ALA A 155 1.37 10.13 11.39
N PHE A 156 0.85 11.28 11.84
CA PHE A 156 -0.07 12.07 11.04
C PHE A 156 0.63 12.72 9.83
N TRP A 157 1.91 13.07 9.97
CA TRP A 157 2.68 13.82 8.96
C TRP A 157 3.68 12.98 8.16
N ASP A 158 4.08 11.81 8.66
CA ASP A 158 5.16 10.98 8.09
C ASP A 158 4.60 9.77 7.34
N ARG A 159 3.81 10.06 6.30
CA ARG A 159 3.17 9.06 5.43
C ARG A 159 3.90 8.89 4.10
N ARG A 160 5.11 9.45 3.95
CA ARG A 160 5.92 9.36 2.73
C ARG A 160 7.21 8.61 3.02
N GLY A 161 7.62 7.78 2.08
CA GLY A 161 8.83 6.99 2.16
C GLY A 161 9.32 6.68 0.76
N ASP A 162 10.39 5.91 0.67
CA ASP A 162 11.00 5.53 -0.59
C ASP A 162 11.29 4.02 -0.57
N ILE A 163 10.86 3.32 -1.61
CA ILE A 163 11.36 1.98 -1.92
C ILE A 163 12.63 2.16 -2.75
N PHE A 164 13.71 1.47 -2.36
CA PHE A 164 14.96 1.49 -3.11
C PHE A 164 15.19 0.16 -3.81
N LEU A 165 15.55 0.24 -5.09
CA LEU A 165 16.09 -0.88 -5.85
C LEU A 165 17.59 -0.65 -6.03
N HIS A 166 18.40 -1.46 -5.35
CA HIS A 166 19.85 -1.51 -5.56
C HIS A 166 20.15 -2.45 -6.71
N VAL A 167 20.88 -1.94 -7.70
CA VAL A 167 21.21 -2.66 -8.92
C VAL A 167 22.71 -2.72 -9.09
N LYS A 168 23.25 -3.93 -9.25
CA LYS A 168 24.68 -4.15 -9.51
C LYS A 168 24.88 -4.86 -10.83
N ASN A 169 25.58 -4.21 -11.75
CA ASN A 169 26.01 -4.79 -13.02
C ASN A 169 27.46 -5.24 -12.91
N LYS A 170 27.70 -6.53 -12.71
CA LYS A 170 29.02 -7.18 -12.73
C LYS A 170 29.46 -7.55 -14.16
N GLY A 171 28.66 -7.22 -15.16
CA GLY A 171 28.95 -7.47 -16.56
C GLY A 171 29.92 -6.46 -17.14
N LYS A 172 30.54 -6.83 -18.27
CA LYS A 172 31.44 -5.96 -19.04
C LYS A 172 30.71 -5.03 -20.01
N GLU A 173 29.40 -5.21 -20.15
CA GLU A 173 28.56 -4.46 -21.08
C GLU A 173 27.65 -3.49 -20.32
N LYS A 174 27.39 -2.35 -20.96
CA LYS A 174 26.39 -1.39 -20.49
C LYS A 174 24.99 -2.02 -20.62
N LYS A 175 24.15 -1.87 -19.60
CA LYS A 175 22.75 -2.35 -19.61
C LYS A 175 21.79 -1.20 -19.35
N VAL A 176 20.64 -1.21 -20.02
CA VAL A 176 19.53 -0.28 -19.73
C VAL A 176 18.43 -1.07 -19.06
N LEU A 177 18.27 -0.88 -17.75
CA LEU A 177 17.26 -1.55 -16.94
C LEU A 177 16.01 -0.68 -16.88
N LYS A 178 14.88 -1.21 -17.34
CA LYS A 178 13.55 -0.65 -17.14
C LYS A 178 12.90 -1.32 -15.93
N THR A 179 12.11 -0.57 -15.18
CA THR A 179 11.46 -1.07 -13.98
C THR A 179 10.05 -0.53 -13.86
N ARG A 180 9.17 -1.35 -13.28
CA ARG A 180 7.79 -0.99 -12.97
C ARG A 180 7.40 -1.56 -11.60
N LEU A 181 6.94 -0.67 -10.74
CA LEU A 181 6.45 -0.93 -9.39
C LEU A 181 4.95 -1.14 -9.41
N PHE A 182 4.50 -2.21 -8.74
CA PHE A 182 3.09 -2.58 -8.59
C PHE A 182 2.75 -2.60 -7.11
N LEU A 183 1.87 -1.68 -6.72
CA LEU A 183 1.50 -1.40 -5.34
C LEU A 183 0.05 -1.85 -5.06
N PRO A 184 -0.21 -2.48 -3.90
CA PRO A 184 -1.55 -2.87 -3.47
C PRO A 184 -2.37 -1.64 -3.04
N ASP A 185 -3.61 -1.86 -2.64
CA ASP A 185 -4.44 -0.83 -2.03
C ASP A 185 -3.79 -0.24 -0.77
N GLY A 186 -4.13 1.00 -0.43
CA GLY A 186 -3.61 1.69 0.74
C GLY A 186 -2.21 2.30 0.57
N ILE A 187 -1.48 1.99 -0.50
CA ILE A 187 -0.19 2.64 -0.83
C ILE A 187 -0.12 3.06 -2.30
N SER A 188 0.47 4.22 -2.56
CA SER A 188 0.57 4.81 -3.89
C SER A 188 1.98 5.33 -4.17
N SER A 189 2.32 5.46 -5.45
CA SER A 189 3.56 6.10 -5.90
C SER A 189 3.24 7.05 -7.06
N PRO A 190 3.76 8.29 -7.05
CA PRO A 190 3.64 9.18 -8.19
C PRO A 190 4.55 8.77 -9.36
N GLU A 191 5.59 7.98 -9.10
CA GLU A 191 6.62 7.59 -10.08
C GLU A 191 6.83 6.06 -10.06
N PRO A 192 5.83 5.26 -10.47
CA PRO A 192 5.91 3.80 -10.39
C PRO A 192 6.79 3.18 -11.48
N ASN A 193 7.30 3.96 -12.43
CA ASN A 193 8.17 3.48 -13.51
C ASN A 193 9.52 4.15 -13.42
N GLY A 194 10.57 3.48 -13.89
CA GLY A 194 11.75 4.22 -14.30
C GLY A 194 12.73 3.41 -15.12
N THR A 195 13.88 4.03 -15.37
CA THR A 195 14.89 3.51 -16.26
C THR A 195 16.26 3.90 -15.73
N LEU A 196 17.14 2.90 -15.59
CA LEU A 196 18.52 3.06 -15.17
C LEU A 196 19.47 2.66 -16.30
N SER A 197 20.47 3.49 -16.55
CA SER A 197 21.56 3.20 -17.46
C SER A 197 22.78 2.74 -16.65
N LEU A 198 23.02 1.45 -16.60
CA LEU A 198 24.07 0.81 -15.82
C LEU A 198 25.35 0.71 -16.66
N ALA A 199 26.42 1.35 -16.20
CA ALA A 199 27.74 1.15 -16.80
C ALA A 199 28.25 -0.28 -16.51
N PRO A 200 29.27 -0.76 -17.24
CA PRO A 200 29.99 -1.97 -16.87
C PRO A 200 30.53 -1.86 -15.44
N GLU A 201 30.46 -2.96 -14.69
CA GLU A 201 31.02 -3.08 -13.34
C GLU A 201 30.55 -2.00 -12.34
N SER A 202 29.33 -1.48 -12.53
CA SER A 202 28.77 -0.37 -11.73
C SER A 202 27.63 -0.80 -10.80
N GLU A 203 27.35 0.07 -9.83
CA GLU A 203 26.22 -0.04 -8.92
C GLU A 203 25.40 1.26 -8.98
N GLU A 204 24.08 1.13 -8.99
CA GLU A 204 23.15 2.26 -9.01
C GLU A 204 21.96 1.99 -8.10
N PHE A 205 21.31 3.07 -7.65
CA PHE A 205 20.09 3.01 -6.87
C PHE A 205 18.95 3.67 -7.63
N GLN A 206 17.83 2.97 -7.74
CA GLN A 206 16.57 3.57 -8.18
C GLN A 206 15.65 3.77 -7.00
N ARG A 207 15.12 4.99 -6.89
CA ARG A 207 14.18 5.39 -5.84
C ARG A 207 12.77 5.40 -6.39
N PHE A 208 11.84 4.79 -5.67
CA PHE A 208 10.40 4.90 -5.92
C PHE A 208 9.74 5.59 -4.72
N PRO A 209 9.36 6.87 -4.84
CA PRO A 209 8.64 7.55 -3.77
C PRO A 209 7.29 6.88 -3.56
N VAL A 210 6.95 6.60 -2.32
CA VAL A 210 5.69 5.97 -1.93
C VAL A 210 4.99 6.76 -0.83
N GLN A 211 3.67 6.70 -0.84
CA GLN A 211 2.82 7.34 0.15
C GLN A 211 1.72 6.40 0.63
N LEU A 212 1.57 6.30 1.95
CA LEU A 212 0.41 5.66 2.56
C LEU A 212 -0.83 6.53 2.37
N THR A 213 -1.85 5.90 1.80
CA THR A 213 -3.19 6.45 1.60
C THR A 213 -4.18 5.89 2.61
N ASP A 214 -3.93 4.68 3.12
CA ASP A 214 -4.69 4.03 4.18
C ASP A 214 -3.75 3.46 5.27
N ASN A 215 -4.25 3.36 6.50
CA ASN A 215 -3.55 2.85 7.68
C ASN A 215 -4.17 1.55 8.24
N ASN A 216 -5.09 0.93 7.50
CA ASN A 216 -5.81 -0.26 7.94
C ASN A 216 -4.94 -1.53 7.97
N GLU A 217 -3.92 -1.61 7.12
CA GLU A 217 -3.01 -2.76 7.06
C GLU A 217 -1.66 -2.51 7.73
N THR A 218 -1.06 -3.60 8.20
CA THR A 218 0.29 -3.60 8.80
C THR A 218 1.37 -3.95 7.79
N ILE A 219 1.01 -4.68 6.74
CA ILE A 219 1.93 -5.22 5.74
C ILE A 219 1.29 -4.99 4.38
N PHE A 220 1.97 -4.25 3.51
CA PHE A 220 1.53 -3.98 2.15
C PHE A 220 2.48 -4.71 1.18
N PRO A 221 2.11 -5.88 0.65
CA PRO A 221 2.95 -6.64 -0.28
C PRO A 221 3.00 -5.94 -1.63
N PHE A 222 4.20 -5.69 -2.15
CA PHE A 222 4.38 -5.07 -3.46
C PHE A 222 5.33 -5.88 -4.34
N HIS A 223 5.32 -5.55 -5.62
CA HIS A 223 6.17 -6.21 -6.61
C HIS A 223 6.88 -5.19 -7.48
N VAL A 224 8.10 -5.52 -7.89
CA VAL A 224 8.85 -4.78 -8.93
C VAL A 224 9.18 -5.74 -10.05
N VAL A 225 8.74 -5.42 -11.26
CA VAL A 225 9.21 -6.09 -12.47
C VAL A 225 10.34 -5.25 -13.04
N ALA A 226 11.52 -5.84 -13.12
CA ALA A 226 12.70 -5.22 -13.69
C ALA A 226 13.13 -6.00 -14.94
N TRP A 227 13.37 -5.31 -16.04
CA TRP A 227 13.76 -5.95 -17.29
C TRP A 227 14.77 -5.13 -18.08
N TYR A 228 15.56 -5.82 -18.88
CA TYR A 228 16.45 -5.22 -19.85
C TYR A 228 16.48 -6.10 -21.10
N GLU A 229 16.97 -5.51 -22.18
CA GLU A 229 17.12 -6.21 -23.46
C GLU A 229 18.58 -6.11 -23.90
N ASN A 230 19.08 -7.21 -24.46
CA ASN A 230 20.28 -7.19 -25.28
C ASN A 230 19.88 -7.26 -26.76
N GLU A 231 20.83 -7.44 -27.68
CA GLU A 231 20.55 -7.50 -29.11
C GLU A 231 19.53 -8.59 -29.49
N ARG A 232 19.54 -9.72 -28.79
CA ARG A 232 18.83 -10.94 -29.21
C ARG A 232 17.71 -11.36 -28.27
N SER A 233 17.73 -10.94 -27.02
CA SER A 233 16.81 -11.43 -26.01
C SER A 233 16.39 -10.42 -24.96
N HIS A 234 15.23 -10.70 -24.38
CA HIS A 234 14.65 -9.98 -23.26
C HIS A 234 14.82 -10.79 -21.96
N HIS A 235 15.18 -10.08 -20.90
CA HIS A 235 15.42 -10.67 -19.58
C HIS A 235 14.60 -9.90 -18.56
N SER A 236 13.69 -10.59 -17.87
CA SER A 236 12.86 -10.02 -16.83
C SER A 236 13.03 -10.74 -15.50
N ARG A 237 12.94 -9.99 -14.40
CA ARG A 237 12.93 -10.48 -13.02
C ARG A 237 11.79 -9.86 -12.25
N LEU A 238 11.10 -10.70 -11.49
CA LEU A 238 10.12 -10.30 -10.50
C LEU A 238 10.79 -10.27 -9.13
N LEU A 239 10.73 -9.12 -8.49
CA LEU A 239 11.11 -8.92 -7.09
C LEU A 239 9.83 -8.68 -6.30
N ALA A 240 9.79 -9.19 -5.08
CA ALA A 240 8.67 -8.99 -4.17
C ALA A 240 9.22 -8.67 -2.78
N ASP A 241 8.60 -7.72 -2.10
CA ASP A 241 8.90 -7.36 -0.72
C ASP A 241 7.65 -6.72 -0.10
N ASN A 242 7.75 -6.30 1.17
CA ASN A 242 6.65 -5.71 1.90
C ASN A 242 7.01 -4.34 2.48
N VAL A 243 6.09 -3.41 2.34
CA VAL A 243 6.11 -2.19 3.15
C VAL A 243 5.45 -2.50 4.49
N ILE A 244 6.14 -2.19 5.58
CA ILE A 244 5.67 -2.50 6.94
C ILE A 244 5.27 -1.21 7.64
N THR A 245 4.12 -1.22 8.31
CA THR A 245 3.74 -0.16 9.23
C THR A 245 3.98 -0.59 10.67
N VAL A 246 4.64 0.26 11.44
CA VAL A 246 5.02 0.03 12.83
C VAL A 246 4.37 1.08 13.73
N GLU A 247 4.07 0.70 14.97
CA GLU A 247 3.57 1.65 15.96
C GLU A 247 4.71 2.18 16.82
N LYS A 248 5.28 3.33 16.44
CA LYS A 248 6.27 4.02 17.29
C LYS A 248 5.58 5.21 18.00
N PRO A 249 5.73 5.37 19.34
CA PRO A 249 5.10 6.47 20.05
C PRO A 249 5.74 7.82 19.66
N ILE A 250 4.98 8.67 18.98
CA ILE A 250 5.47 9.96 18.45
C ILE A 250 5.39 11.06 19.51
N TYR A 251 4.31 11.05 20.29
CA TYR A 251 4.02 12.13 21.23
C TYR A 251 4.66 11.95 22.60
N PHE A 252 5.29 10.80 22.89
CA PHE A 252 5.82 10.56 24.24
C PHE A 252 6.92 11.57 24.61
N LYS A 253 7.83 11.88 23.68
CA LYS A 253 8.88 12.88 23.90
C LYS A 253 8.31 14.30 24.04
N TRP A 254 7.37 14.68 23.18
CA TRP A 254 6.72 16.00 23.21
C TRP A 254 5.81 16.19 24.43
N PHE A 255 5.12 15.13 24.85
CA PHE A 255 4.31 15.10 26.06
C PHE A 255 5.18 15.28 27.31
N ILE A 256 6.31 14.57 27.41
CA ILE A 256 7.27 14.77 28.51
C ILE A 256 7.77 16.22 28.51
N MET A 257 8.20 16.74 27.35
CA MET A 257 8.69 18.12 27.28
C MET A 257 7.62 19.16 27.62
N GLY A 258 6.40 19.02 27.08
CA GLY A 258 5.27 19.91 27.35
C GLY A 258 4.82 19.86 28.82
N SER A 259 4.78 18.67 29.41
CA SER A 259 4.49 18.50 30.84
C SER A 259 5.57 19.16 31.72
N GLY A 260 6.85 19.05 31.34
CA GLY A 260 7.95 19.71 32.03
C GLY A 260 7.84 21.24 31.99
N VAL A 261 7.50 21.81 30.83
CA VAL A 261 7.26 23.26 30.68
C VAL A 261 6.07 23.71 31.52
N LEU A 262 4.95 22.99 31.47
CA LEU A 262 3.76 23.29 32.29
C LEU A 262 4.06 23.24 33.80
N LEU A 263 4.81 22.23 34.25
CA LEU A 263 5.25 22.13 35.65
C LEU A 263 6.19 23.29 36.04
N GLY A 264 7.09 23.70 35.14
CA GLY A 264 7.97 24.85 35.35
C GLY A 264 7.19 26.16 35.49
N ILE A 265 6.20 26.40 34.62
CA ILE A 265 5.32 27.57 34.71
C ILE A 265 4.52 27.54 36.01
N LEU A 266 3.93 26.39 36.36
CA LEU A 266 3.17 26.24 37.60
C LEU A 266 4.04 26.52 38.84
N PHE A 267 5.28 26.03 38.84
CA PHE A 267 6.24 26.29 39.92
C PHE A 267 6.54 27.79 40.06
N LEU A 268 6.80 28.49 38.95
CA LEU A 268 7.05 29.94 38.96
C LEU A 268 5.84 30.72 39.49
N LEU A 269 4.62 30.33 39.10
CA LEU A 269 3.39 30.96 39.60
C LEU A 269 3.21 30.76 41.11
N ILE A 270 3.50 29.56 41.63
CA ILE A 270 3.44 29.28 43.06
C ILE A 270 4.47 30.13 43.83
N VAL A 271 5.72 30.20 43.35
CA VAL A 271 6.78 31.02 43.97
C VAL A 271 6.42 32.50 43.96
N ALA A 272 5.91 33.02 42.85
CA ALA A 272 5.45 34.40 42.74
C ALA A 272 4.31 34.70 43.71
N GLY A 273 3.33 33.79 43.82
CA GLY A 273 2.22 33.91 44.77
C GLY A 273 2.70 33.94 46.24
N LEU A 274 3.65 33.09 46.61
CA LEU A 274 4.26 33.07 47.94
C LEU A 274 5.05 34.37 48.22
N PHE A 275 5.76 34.90 47.23
CA PHE A 275 6.50 36.15 47.36
C PHE A 275 5.57 37.36 47.58
N VAL A 276 4.47 37.44 46.82
CA VAL A 276 3.42 38.47 46.99
C VAL A 276 2.77 38.35 48.37
N LYS A 277 2.46 37.14 48.84
CA LYS A 277 1.90 36.90 50.17
C LYS A 277 2.86 37.35 51.28
N ARG A 278 4.16 37.00 51.17
CA ARG A 278 5.19 37.41 52.13
C ARG A 278 5.35 38.93 52.18
N HIS A 279 5.33 39.62 51.03
CA HIS A 279 5.37 41.08 50.99
C HIS A 279 4.15 41.72 51.65
N ARG A 280 2.95 41.16 51.47
CA ARG A 280 1.73 41.62 52.15
C ARG A 280 1.82 41.45 53.67
N GLU A 281 2.31 40.30 54.14
CA GLU A 281 2.47 40.02 55.58
C GLU A 281 3.55 40.89 56.23
N SER A 282 4.67 41.15 55.53
CA SER A 282 5.70 42.09 55.99
C SER A 282 5.19 43.54 56.03
N GLY A 283 4.35 43.96 55.08
CA GLY A 283 3.70 45.26 55.10
C GLY A 283 2.73 45.44 56.28
N GLN A 284 1.91 44.42 56.57
CA GLN A 284 0.99 44.47 57.72
C GLN A 284 1.72 44.47 59.07
N LYS A 285 2.85 43.78 59.20
CA LYS A 285 3.67 43.82 60.43
C LYS A 285 4.32 45.19 60.65
N ALA A 286 4.75 45.87 59.58
CA ALA A 286 5.33 47.22 59.67
C ALA A 286 4.30 48.31 60.07
N VAL A 287 3.01 48.09 59.74
CA VAL A 287 1.92 48.99 60.17
C VAL A 287 1.57 48.75 61.64
N ARG A 288 1.54 47.49 62.11
CA ARG A 288 1.25 47.15 63.52
C ARG A 288 2.36 47.50 64.51
N SER A 289 3.60 47.73 64.07
CA SER A 289 4.70 48.16 64.97
C SER A 289 4.81 49.69 65.08
N ARG A 290 3.90 50.45 64.46
CA ARG A 290 3.80 51.91 64.55
C ARG A 290 2.57 52.39 65.33
N GLU A 291 1.76 51.45 65.82
CA GLU A 291 0.74 51.65 66.85
C GLU A 291 1.31 51.21 68.21
#